data_AF-A0A8D8S1M7-F1
#
_entry.id   AF-A0A8D8S1M7-F1
#
_cell.length_a   1.000
_cell.length_b   1.000
_cell.length_c   1.000
_cell.angle_alpha   90.00
_cell.angle_beta   90.00
_cell.angle_gamma   90.00
#
_symmetry.space_group_name_H-M   'P 1'
#
loop_
_entity.id
_entity.type
_entity.pdbx_description
1 polymer ?
#
loop_
_entity_poly.entity_id
_entity_poly.type
_entity_poly.pdbx_seq_one_letter_code
_entity_poly.pdbx_strand_id
1 'polypeptide(L)'
;MNNLTFQVNIEDLHRMNNLTFQNASSKPDHILESNVDEEEWRLEVERVLPSLRVTLKSDTRDWRSHLDQIRTHKQRIEETMKAAEAHLDKLSNDMGTSLNKIATREKMLNEQLSEHLARFRTAQDELRHVTERYRELSVGVGERQKQLNKLSEELNSVKQEMDQRGSSMTDGSPLINIKKAISMLKSELKSINIQIGVADHTLLQARLRDKTSVQNNAKISAVH
;
A
#
# COMPACT_ATOMS: atom_id res chain seq x y z
N MET A 1 -4.30 -13.24 -61.29
CA MET A 1 -3.97 -13.00 -62.71
C MET A 1 -2.78 -13.90 -63.01
N ASN A 2 -2.83 -15.01 -63.75
CA ASN A 2 -3.74 -15.48 -64.80
C ASN A 2 -3.88 -17.02 -64.68
N ASN A 3 -5.10 -17.54 -64.64
CA ASN A 3 -5.34 -18.96 -64.85
C ASN A 3 -5.41 -19.20 -66.36
N LEU A 4 -4.37 -19.82 -66.93
CA LEU A 4 -4.39 -20.34 -68.28
C LEU A 4 -5.03 -21.73 -68.23
N THR A 5 -6.37 -21.76 -68.28
CA THR A 5 -7.12 -22.99 -68.52
C THR A 5 -6.87 -23.43 -69.95
N PHE A 6 -6.08 -24.47 -70.16
CA PHE A 6 -5.95 -25.12 -71.45
C PHE A 6 -7.24 -25.89 -71.73
N GLN A 7 -8.25 -25.22 -72.28
CA GLN A 7 -9.41 -25.87 -72.85
C GLN A 7 -8.96 -26.60 -74.12
N VAL A 8 -8.85 -27.93 -74.03
CA VAL A 8 -8.87 -28.77 -75.23
C VAL A 8 -10.26 -28.60 -75.83
N ASN A 9 -10.35 -27.81 -76.90
CA ASN A 9 -11.59 -27.59 -77.61
C ASN A 9 -12.01 -28.91 -78.28
N ILE A 10 -13.07 -29.53 -77.75
CA ILE A 10 -13.59 -30.81 -78.25
C ILE A 10 -14.01 -30.70 -79.73
N GLU A 11 -14.35 -29.49 -80.19
CA GLU A 11 -14.65 -29.20 -81.59
C GLU A 11 -13.44 -29.35 -82.51
N ASP A 12 -12.22 -29.08 -82.04
CA ASP A 12 -11.01 -29.22 -82.85
C ASP A 12 -10.63 -30.70 -83.04
N LEU A 13 -10.92 -31.53 -82.03
CA LEU A 13 -10.79 -33.00 -82.11
C LEU A 13 -11.83 -33.59 -83.08
N HIS A 14 -13.06 -33.07 -83.08
CA HIS A 14 -14.08 -33.44 -84.08
C HIS A 14 -13.75 -32.95 -85.49
N ARG A 15 -13.18 -31.74 -85.65
CA ARG A 15 -12.70 -31.24 -86.94
C ARG A 15 -11.55 -32.07 -87.49
N MET A 16 -10.60 -32.46 -86.66
CA MET A 16 -9.51 -33.37 -87.03
C MET A 16 -10.05 -34.73 -87.45
N ASN A 17 -11.03 -35.29 -86.73
CA ASN A 17 -11.65 -36.57 -87.10
C ASN A 17 -12.43 -36.47 -88.43
N ASN A 18 -13.17 -35.38 -88.66
CA ASN A 18 -13.89 -35.19 -89.92
C ASN A 18 -12.96 -34.98 -91.13
N LEU A 19 -11.78 -34.37 -90.93
CA LEU A 19 -10.77 -34.24 -91.99
C LEU A 19 -10.14 -35.60 -92.36
N THR A 20 -10.00 -36.53 -91.40
CA THR A 20 -9.54 -37.90 -91.67
C THR A 20 -10.60 -38.73 -92.40
N PHE A 21 -11.89 -38.48 -92.16
CA PHE A 21 -12.98 -39.23 -92.78
C PHE A 21 -13.41 -38.70 -94.16
N GLN A 22 -13.08 -37.46 -94.54
CA GLN A 22 -13.43 -36.90 -95.85
C GLN A 22 -12.49 -37.32 -96.99
N ASN A 23 -11.31 -37.89 -96.71
CA ASN A 23 -10.41 -38.44 -97.72
C ASN A 23 -10.55 -39.96 -97.93
N ALA A 24 -11.55 -40.61 -97.32
CA ALA A 24 -11.73 -42.06 -97.38
C ALA A 24 -12.84 -42.55 -98.32
N SER A 25 -13.31 -41.71 -99.26
CA SER A 25 -14.38 -42.08 -100.22
C SER A 25 -13.97 -41.98 -101.69
N SER A 26 -12.70 -42.24 -102.01
CA SER A 26 -12.34 -42.73 -103.35
C SER A 26 -12.01 -44.20 -103.19
N LYS A 27 -12.99 -45.09 -103.41
CA LYS A 27 -12.74 -46.51 -103.59
C LYS A 27 -11.87 -46.67 -104.84
N PRO A 28 -10.63 -47.19 -104.77
CA PRO A 28 -10.00 -47.72 -105.96
C PRO A 28 -10.77 -49.00 -106.33
N ASP A 29 -11.46 -49.01 -107.48
CA ASP A 29 -12.11 -50.18 -108.09
C ASP A 29 -11.08 -51.16 -108.70
N HIS A 30 -9.99 -51.39 -107.97
CA HIS A 30 -9.12 -52.54 -108.13
C HIS A 30 -8.99 -53.15 -106.74
N ILE A 31 -9.51 -54.37 -106.59
CA ILE A 31 -8.97 -55.28 -105.60
C ILE A 31 -7.49 -55.36 -105.96
N LEU A 32 -6.63 -54.75 -105.13
CA LEU A 32 -5.21 -55.00 -105.17
C LEU A 32 -5.05 -56.47 -104.81
N GLU A 33 -5.09 -57.34 -105.82
CA GLU A 33 -4.60 -58.71 -105.65
C GLU A 33 -3.13 -58.56 -105.30
N SER A 34 -2.86 -58.76 -104.01
CA SER A 34 -1.53 -58.78 -103.44
C SER A 34 -0.77 -59.92 -104.09
N ASN A 35 -0.01 -59.62 -105.14
CA ASN A 35 0.99 -60.53 -105.70
C ASN A 35 2.24 -60.58 -104.79
N VAL A 36 2.00 -60.57 -103.47
CA VAL A 36 3.01 -60.65 -102.43
C VAL A 36 2.97 -62.08 -101.91
N ASP A 37 4.09 -62.77 -102.06
CA ASP A 37 4.28 -64.13 -101.57
C ASP A 37 4.03 -64.19 -100.05
N GLU A 38 3.37 -65.25 -99.57
CA GLU A 38 3.07 -65.42 -98.14
C GLU A 38 4.36 -65.43 -97.30
N GLU A 39 5.44 -65.94 -97.89
CA GLU A 39 6.76 -65.93 -97.27
C GLU A 39 7.38 -64.53 -97.21
N GLU A 40 7.25 -63.72 -98.27
CA GLU A 40 7.73 -62.33 -98.28
C GLU A 40 6.94 -61.46 -97.28
N TRP A 41 5.63 -61.68 -97.16
CA TRP A 41 4.82 -60.97 -96.17
C TRP A 41 5.18 -61.37 -94.74
N ARG A 42 5.42 -62.65 -94.49
CA ARG A 42 5.89 -63.16 -93.18
C ARG A 42 7.25 -62.57 -92.82
N LEU A 43 8.19 -62.52 -93.77
CA LEU A 43 9.51 -61.92 -93.58
C LEU A 43 9.42 -60.41 -93.30
N GLU A 44 8.53 -59.70 -93.99
CA GLU A 44 8.30 -58.28 -93.77
C GLU A 44 7.65 -58.01 -92.40
N VAL A 45 6.73 -58.87 -91.97
CA VAL A 45 6.13 -58.83 -90.63
C VAL A 45 7.20 -59.10 -89.57
N GLU A 46 8.06 -60.10 -89.74
CA GLU A 46 9.19 -60.38 -88.83
C GLU A 46 10.22 -59.24 -88.80
N ARG A 47 10.42 -58.56 -89.93
CA ARG A 47 11.30 -57.40 -90.05
C ARG A 47 10.74 -56.16 -89.34
N VAL A 48 9.43 -55.95 -89.42
CA VAL A 48 8.73 -54.77 -88.86
C VAL A 48 8.31 -54.99 -87.40
N LEU A 49 8.17 -56.24 -86.95
CA LEU A 49 7.84 -56.60 -85.56
C LEU A 49 8.75 -55.93 -84.51
N PRO A 50 10.08 -55.91 -84.68
CA PRO A 50 10.98 -55.20 -83.78
C PRO A 50 10.79 -53.68 -83.81
N SER A 51 10.39 -53.10 -84.94
CA SER A 51 10.08 -51.66 -85.09
C SER A 51 8.74 -51.28 -84.47
N LEU A 52 7.78 -52.22 -84.42
CA LEU A 52 6.49 -52.06 -83.73
C LEU A 52 6.58 -52.37 -82.23
N ARG A 53 7.65 -53.04 -81.80
CA ARG A 53 7.91 -53.29 -80.38
C ARG A 53 8.31 -51.98 -79.71
N VAL A 54 7.30 -51.22 -79.29
CA VAL A 54 7.45 -50.03 -78.46
C VAL A 54 7.99 -50.47 -77.10
N THR A 55 9.32 -50.48 -76.99
CA THR A 55 9.99 -50.61 -75.69
C THR A 55 9.86 -49.25 -75.00
N LEU A 56 8.79 -49.11 -74.21
CA LEU A 56 8.59 -47.95 -73.34
C LEU A 56 9.71 -47.97 -72.29
N LYS A 57 10.87 -47.38 -72.61
CA LYS A 57 11.87 -47.03 -71.61
C LYS A 57 11.18 -46.07 -70.67
N SER A 58 11.17 -46.35 -69.37
CA SER A 58 10.60 -45.47 -68.36
C SER A 58 11.40 -44.16 -68.31
N ASP A 59 11.11 -43.27 -69.24
CA ASP A 59 11.69 -41.94 -69.29
C ASP A 59 10.95 -41.08 -68.26
N THR A 60 11.72 -40.35 -67.45
CA THR A 60 11.20 -39.37 -66.49
C THR A 60 10.40 -38.24 -67.16
N ARG A 61 10.44 -38.16 -68.50
CA ARG A 61 9.61 -37.29 -69.36
C ARG A 61 8.25 -37.89 -69.75
N ASP A 62 7.94 -39.11 -69.29
CA ASP A 62 6.61 -39.69 -69.49
C ASP A 62 5.57 -38.95 -68.65
N TRP A 63 4.58 -38.36 -69.32
CA TRP A 63 3.45 -37.68 -68.68
C TRP A 63 2.70 -38.60 -67.69
N ARG A 64 2.77 -39.92 -67.89
CA ARG A 64 2.19 -40.91 -66.96
C ARG A 64 2.94 -40.92 -65.62
N SER A 65 4.27 -40.83 -65.65
CA SER A 65 5.10 -40.70 -64.43
C SER A 65 4.81 -39.39 -63.70
N HIS A 66 4.67 -38.28 -64.44
CA HIS A 66 4.27 -37.00 -63.84
C HIS A 66 2.85 -37.03 -63.26
N LEU A 67 1.90 -37.69 -63.91
CA LEU A 67 0.54 -37.85 -63.38
C LEU A 67 0.52 -38.67 -62.09
N ASP A 68 1.33 -39.73 -62.02
CA ASP A 68 1.47 -40.56 -60.83
C ASP A 68 2.16 -39.79 -59.68
N GLN A 69 3.18 -38.98 -60.00
CA GLN A 69 3.81 -38.06 -59.04
C GLN A 69 2.81 -37.01 -58.52
N ILE A 70 1.98 -36.42 -59.38
CA ILE A 70 0.94 -35.46 -58.97
C ILE A 70 -0.08 -36.11 -58.03
N ARG A 71 -0.53 -37.34 -58.34
CA ARG A 71 -1.45 -38.09 -57.45
C ARG A 71 -0.81 -38.38 -56.10
N THR A 72 0.45 -38.83 -56.10
CA THR A 72 1.22 -39.09 -54.89
C THR A 72 1.42 -37.81 -54.06
N HIS A 73 1.76 -36.69 -54.69
CA HIS A 73 1.91 -35.41 -54.01
C HIS A 73 0.57 -34.90 -53.47
N LYS A 74 -0.52 -35.02 -54.22
CA LYS A 74 -1.86 -34.67 -53.75
C LYS A 74 -2.22 -35.46 -52.50
N GLN A 75 -2.06 -36.77 -52.52
CA GLN A 75 -2.32 -37.62 -51.35
C GLN A 75 -1.46 -37.19 -50.16
N ARG A 76 -0.15 -36.97 -50.38
CA ARG A 76 0.75 -36.52 -49.32
C ARG A 76 0.35 -35.15 -48.75
N ILE A 77 -0.10 -34.23 -49.60
CA ILE A 77 -0.60 -32.92 -49.17
C ILE A 77 -1.86 -33.10 -48.31
N GLU A 78 -2.83 -33.91 -48.75
CA GLU A 78 -4.05 -34.19 -47.97
C GLU A 78 -3.73 -34.82 -46.61
N GLU A 79 -2.78 -35.76 -46.56
CA GLU A 79 -2.32 -36.38 -45.30
C GLU A 79 -1.65 -35.35 -44.38
N THR A 80 -0.74 -34.52 -44.89
CA THR A 80 -0.08 -33.47 -44.09
C THR A 80 -1.04 -32.38 -43.64
N MET A 81 -2.03 -32.01 -44.47
CA MET A 81 -3.06 -31.04 -44.12
C MET A 81 -3.92 -31.57 -42.97
N LYS A 82 -4.39 -32.82 -43.08
CA LYS A 82 -5.18 -33.46 -42.01
C LYS A 82 -4.41 -33.54 -40.70
N ALA A 83 -3.10 -33.84 -40.76
CA ALA A 83 -2.25 -33.82 -39.57
C ALA A 83 -2.11 -32.40 -38.98
N ALA A 84 -1.89 -31.39 -39.84
CA ALA A 84 -1.78 -30.01 -39.41
C ALA A 84 -3.08 -29.47 -38.77
N GLU A 85 -4.24 -29.76 -39.37
CA GLU A 85 -5.56 -29.44 -38.80
C GLU A 85 -5.74 -30.07 -37.43
N ALA A 86 -5.42 -31.36 -37.27
CA ALA A 86 -5.50 -32.03 -35.98
C ALA A 86 -4.55 -31.43 -34.92
N HIS A 87 -3.35 -31.00 -35.33
CA HIS A 87 -2.43 -30.31 -34.42
C HIS A 87 -2.94 -28.91 -34.03
N LEU A 88 -3.54 -28.16 -34.95
CA LEU A 88 -4.12 -26.86 -34.68
C LEU A 88 -5.35 -26.95 -33.78
N ASP A 89 -6.23 -27.93 -34.01
CA ASP A 89 -7.39 -28.18 -33.15
C ASP A 89 -6.97 -28.55 -31.73
N LYS A 90 -5.97 -29.44 -31.60
CA LYS A 90 -5.40 -29.77 -30.30
C LYS A 90 -4.83 -28.53 -29.61
N LEU A 91 -4.07 -27.72 -30.33
CA LEU A 91 -3.47 -26.50 -29.77
C LEU A 91 -4.55 -25.50 -29.32
N SER A 92 -5.58 -25.31 -30.14
CA SER A 92 -6.73 -24.45 -29.83
C SER A 92 -7.46 -24.91 -28.57
N ASN A 93 -7.71 -26.22 -28.46
CA ASN A 93 -8.35 -26.80 -27.28
C ASN A 93 -7.45 -26.69 -26.03
N ASP A 94 -6.15 -26.98 -26.16
CA ASP A 94 -5.17 -26.85 -25.08
C ASP A 94 -5.08 -25.39 -24.58
N MET A 95 -5.06 -24.42 -25.50
CA MET A 95 -5.14 -23.00 -25.18
C MET A 95 -6.45 -22.64 -24.48
N GLY A 96 -7.59 -23.13 -24.97
CA GLY A 96 -8.90 -22.90 -24.36
C GLY A 96 -8.98 -23.44 -22.92
N THR A 97 -8.46 -24.65 -22.68
CA THR A 97 -8.41 -25.21 -21.32
C THR A 97 -7.45 -24.43 -20.41
N SER A 98 -6.32 -23.95 -20.94
CA SER A 98 -5.37 -23.13 -20.18
C SER A 98 -5.99 -21.78 -19.78
N LEU A 99 -6.65 -21.10 -20.73
CA LEU A 99 -7.36 -19.84 -20.48
C LEU A 99 -8.47 -20.00 -19.44
N ASN A 100 -9.27 -21.07 -19.52
CA ASN A 100 -10.30 -21.35 -18.52
C ASN A 100 -9.70 -21.60 -17.12
N LYS A 101 -8.56 -22.29 -17.04
CA LYS A 101 -7.83 -22.47 -15.78
C LYS A 101 -7.31 -21.15 -15.22
N ILE A 102 -6.77 -20.27 -16.08
CA ILE A 102 -6.30 -18.94 -15.69
C ILE A 102 -7.48 -18.12 -15.17
N ALA A 103 -8.58 -18.03 -15.92
CA ALA A 103 -9.78 -17.29 -15.52
C ALA A 103 -10.35 -17.77 -14.18
N THR A 104 -10.38 -19.09 -13.96
CA THR A 104 -10.85 -19.66 -12.67
C THR A 104 -9.92 -19.28 -11.52
N ARG A 105 -8.60 -19.31 -11.74
CA ARG A 105 -7.61 -18.91 -10.72
C ARG A 105 -7.66 -17.41 -10.44
N GLU A 106 -7.82 -16.58 -11.46
CA GLU A 106 -7.99 -15.13 -11.30
C GLU A 106 -9.25 -14.80 -10.51
N LYS A 107 -10.36 -15.47 -10.79
CA LYS A 107 -11.60 -15.32 -10.02
C LYS A 107 -11.38 -15.67 -8.55
N MET A 108 -10.77 -16.83 -8.27
CA MET A 108 -10.47 -17.26 -6.91
C MET A 108 -9.53 -16.28 -6.19
N LEU A 109 -8.49 -15.81 -6.87
CA LEU A 109 -7.54 -14.83 -6.32
C LEU A 109 -8.23 -13.50 -6.00
N ASN A 110 -9.12 -13.03 -6.89
CA ASN A 110 -9.88 -11.80 -6.67
C ASN A 110 -10.84 -11.94 -5.49
N GLU A 111 -11.53 -13.07 -5.35
CA GLU A 111 -12.38 -13.36 -4.20
C GLU A 111 -11.56 -13.34 -2.90
N GLN A 112 -10.44 -14.06 -2.86
CA GLN A 112 -9.54 -14.08 -1.70
C GLN A 112 -8.99 -12.68 -1.38
N LEU A 113 -8.54 -11.92 -2.38
CA LEU A 113 -8.01 -10.57 -2.18
C LEU A 113 -9.10 -9.62 -1.67
N SER A 114 -10.33 -9.74 -2.19
CA SER A 114 -11.46 -8.89 -1.75
C SER A 114 -11.75 -9.07 -0.26
N GLU A 115 -11.67 -10.30 0.25
CA GLU A 115 -11.83 -10.60 1.67
C GLU A 115 -10.69 -9.99 2.50
N HIS A 116 -9.44 -10.13 2.05
CA HIS A 116 -8.29 -9.55 2.75
C HIS A 116 -8.36 -8.01 2.77
N LEU A 117 -8.78 -7.38 1.67
CA LEU A 117 -8.97 -5.94 1.58
C LEU A 117 -10.10 -5.46 2.50
N ALA A 118 -11.19 -6.22 2.62
CA ALA A 118 -12.26 -5.91 3.57
C ALA A 118 -11.75 -5.97 5.02
N ARG A 119 -11.04 -7.04 5.39
CA ARG A 119 -10.42 -7.17 6.72
C ARG A 119 -9.41 -6.05 7.01
N PHE A 120 -8.59 -5.69 6.03
CA PHE A 120 -7.63 -4.58 6.16
C PHE A 120 -8.33 -3.25 6.40
N ARG A 121 -9.43 -2.96 5.69
CA ARG A 121 -10.24 -1.75 5.91
C ARG A 121 -10.82 -1.72 7.32
N THR A 122 -11.40 -2.83 7.78
CA THR A 122 -11.94 -2.92 9.15
C THR A 122 -10.84 -2.68 10.19
N ALA A 123 -9.68 -3.33 10.05
CA ALA A 123 -8.56 -3.14 10.97
C ALA A 123 -8.03 -1.69 10.96
N GLN A 124 -8.01 -1.05 9.79
CA GLN A 124 -7.61 0.36 9.66
C GLN A 124 -8.61 1.30 10.35
N ASP A 125 -9.91 1.04 10.25
CA ASP A 125 -10.95 1.82 10.94
C ASP A 125 -10.91 1.61 12.45
N GLU A 126 -10.69 0.37 12.91
CA GLU A 126 -10.46 0.05 14.33
C GLU A 126 -9.23 0.78 14.89
N LEU A 127 -8.13 0.78 14.13
CA LEU A 127 -6.92 1.50 14.51
C LEU A 127 -7.20 2.99 14.66
N ARG A 128 -7.87 3.61 13.67
CA ARG A 128 -8.27 5.03 13.73
C ARG A 128 -9.12 5.31 14.96
N HIS A 129 -10.09 4.45 15.27
CA HIS A 129 -10.95 4.60 16.43
C HIS A 129 -10.18 4.48 17.75
N VAL A 130 -9.23 3.54 17.86
CA VAL A 130 -8.37 3.41 19.05
C VAL A 130 -7.42 4.60 19.20
N THR A 131 -6.81 5.07 18.10
CA THR A 131 -5.93 6.24 18.12
C THR A 131 -6.67 7.51 18.56
N GLU A 132 -7.90 7.72 18.06
CA GLU A 132 -8.69 8.89 18.49
C GLU A 132 -9.08 8.79 19.97
N ARG A 133 -9.57 7.63 20.43
CA ARG A 133 -9.85 7.42 21.86
C ARG A 133 -8.62 7.64 22.72
N TYR A 134 -7.46 7.13 22.32
CA TYR A 134 -6.22 7.36 23.05
C TYR A 134 -5.86 8.86 23.10
N ARG A 135 -6.03 9.58 21.99
CA ARG A 135 -5.81 11.03 21.91
C ARG A 135 -6.74 11.78 22.88
N GLU A 136 -8.03 11.48 22.87
CA GLU A 136 -9.03 12.05 23.79
C GLU A 136 -8.70 11.77 25.25
N LEU A 137 -8.37 10.51 25.60
CA LEU A 137 -7.97 10.14 26.95
C LEU A 137 -6.68 10.85 27.37
N SER A 138 -5.68 10.95 26.50
CA SER A 138 -4.41 11.63 26.78
C SER A 138 -4.63 13.12 27.08
N VAL A 139 -5.47 13.79 26.29
CA VAL A 139 -5.89 15.17 26.56
C VAL A 139 -6.62 15.26 27.91
N GLY A 140 -7.54 14.33 28.18
CA GLY A 140 -8.30 14.29 29.43
C GLY A 140 -7.44 14.01 30.68
N VAL A 141 -6.35 13.26 30.56
CA VAL A 141 -5.36 13.05 31.63
C VAL A 141 -4.56 14.33 31.85
N GLY A 142 -4.12 15.00 30.78
CA GLY A 142 -3.42 16.28 30.87
C GLY A 142 -4.24 17.35 31.57
N GLU A 143 -5.54 17.44 31.27
CA GLU A 143 -6.44 18.39 31.93
C GLU A 143 -6.66 18.06 33.42
N ARG A 144 -6.86 16.77 33.75
CA ARG A 144 -6.95 16.35 35.16
C ARG A 144 -5.66 16.61 35.93
N GLN A 145 -4.49 16.43 35.29
CA GLN A 145 -3.20 16.77 35.91
C GLN A 145 -3.08 18.26 36.20
N LYS A 146 -3.53 19.13 35.28
CA LYS A 146 -3.59 20.58 35.50
C LYS A 146 -4.51 20.94 36.67
N GLN A 147 -5.70 20.34 36.72
CA GLN A 147 -6.64 20.55 37.83
C GLN A 147 -6.06 20.10 39.17
N LEU A 148 -5.37 18.95 39.20
CA LEU A 148 -4.71 18.44 40.40
C LEU A 148 -3.58 19.36 40.85
N ASN A 149 -2.76 19.87 39.93
CA ASN A 149 -1.71 20.85 40.26
C ASN A 149 -2.31 22.12 40.86
N LYS A 150 -3.40 22.65 40.29
CA LYS A 150 -4.11 23.82 40.82
C LYS A 150 -4.64 23.56 42.24
N LEU A 151 -5.31 22.43 42.47
CA LEU A 151 -5.79 22.04 43.81
C LEU A 151 -4.63 21.87 44.81
N SER A 152 -3.49 21.36 44.36
CA SER A 152 -2.28 21.21 45.19
C SER A 152 -1.69 22.58 45.56
N GLU A 153 -1.66 23.53 44.63
CA GLU A 153 -1.25 24.91 44.90
C GLU A 153 -2.20 25.61 45.88
N GLU A 154 -3.52 25.47 45.68
CA GLU A 154 -4.53 25.99 46.61
C GLU A 154 -4.38 25.37 48.01
N LEU A 155 -4.17 24.05 48.10
CA LEU A 155 -3.94 23.36 49.37
C LEU A 155 -2.66 23.85 50.07
N ASN A 156 -1.57 24.04 49.32
CA ASN A 156 -0.32 24.58 49.87
C ASN A 156 -0.49 26.03 50.35
N SER A 157 -1.26 26.84 49.63
CA SER A 157 -1.59 28.21 50.03
C SER A 157 -2.37 28.23 51.34
N VAL A 158 -3.42 27.40 51.47
CA VAL A 158 -4.20 27.27 52.71
C VAL A 158 -3.33 26.75 53.85
N LYS A 159 -2.45 25.78 53.59
CA LYS A 159 -1.50 25.27 54.59
C LYS A 159 -0.55 26.37 55.07
N GLN A 160 0.01 27.16 54.16
CA GLN A 160 0.89 28.27 54.51
C GLN A 160 0.14 29.33 55.33
N GLU A 161 -1.11 29.64 54.97
CA GLU A 161 -1.95 30.54 55.76
C GLU A 161 -2.22 29.98 57.17
N MET A 162 -2.50 28.69 57.27
CA MET A 162 -2.71 28.02 58.55
C MET A 162 -1.45 28.02 59.42
N ASP A 163 -0.28 27.79 58.85
CA ASP A 163 1.03 27.86 59.54
C ASP A 163 1.36 29.31 59.97
N GLN A 164 1.04 30.29 59.13
CA GLN A 164 1.19 31.72 59.46
C GLN A 164 0.26 32.13 60.61
N ARG A 165 -1.01 31.71 60.57
CA ARG A 165 -1.98 31.95 61.64
C ARG A 165 -1.60 31.20 62.92
N GLY A 166 -1.12 29.96 62.80
CA GLY A 166 -0.66 29.15 63.93
C GLY A 166 0.57 29.75 64.61
N SER A 167 1.56 30.21 63.84
CA SER A 167 2.71 30.91 64.37
C SER A 167 2.31 32.25 65.02
N SER A 168 1.42 33.04 64.40
CA SER A 168 0.90 34.28 64.99
C SER A 168 0.06 34.04 66.25
N MET A 169 -0.69 32.94 66.33
CA MET A 169 -1.49 32.58 67.52
C MET A 169 -0.60 32.11 68.68
N THR A 170 0.53 31.47 68.36
CA THR A 170 1.47 30.93 69.35
C THR A 170 2.60 31.92 69.67
N ASP A 171 2.67 33.05 68.96
CA ASP A 171 3.67 34.08 69.20
C ASP A 171 3.38 34.82 70.51
N GLY A 172 4.08 34.41 71.57
CA GLY A 172 4.08 35.10 72.86
C GLY A 172 4.92 36.39 72.88
N SER A 173 5.59 36.77 71.78
CA SER A 173 6.43 37.97 71.72
C SER A 173 5.69 39.26 72.09
N PRO A 174 4.43 39.50 71.66
CA PRO A 174 3.68 40.67 72.12
C PRO A 174 3.48 40.68 73.64
N LEU A 175 3.19 39.53 74.23
CA LEU A 175 3.00 39.39 75.67
C LEU A 175 4.31 39.59 76.44
N ILE A 176 5.42 39.07 75.93
CA ILE A 176 6.76 39.27 76.48
C ILE A 176 7.16 40.76 76.40
N ASN A 177 6.86 41.43 75.28
CA ASN A 177 7.13 42.87 75.11
C ASN A 177 6.31 43.72 76.09
N ILE A 178 5.02 43.41 76.28
CA ILE A 178 4.18 44.06 77.30
C ILE A 178 4.76 43.82 78.70
N LYS A 179 5.13 42.58 79.03
CA LYS A 179 5.76 42.24 80.32
C LYS A 179 7.06 43.01 80.53
N LYS A 180 7.90 43.16 79.49
CA LYS A 180 9.14 43.94 79.53
C LYS A 180 8.87 45.43 79.77
N ALA A 181 7.91 46.02 79.05
CA ALA A 181 7.49 47.41 79.26
C ALA A 181 6.96 47.66 80.68
N ILE A 182 6.13 46.75 81.22
CA ILE A 182 5.66 46.81 82.60
C ILE A 182 6.83 46.74 83.60
N SER A 183 7.82 45.88 83.35
CA SER A 183 9.00 45.78 84.20
C SER A 183 9.83 47.06 84.19
N MET A 184 10.00 47.69 83.03
CA MET A 184 10.68 48.98 82.89
C MET A 184 9.94 50.08 83.65
N LEU A 185 8.63 50.22 83.44
CA LEU A 185 7.80 51.19 84.15
C LEU A 185 7.87 51.00 85.68
N LYS A 186 7.90 49.75 86.17
CA LYS A 186 8.09 49.47 87.60
C LYS A 186 9.45 49.92 88.12
N SER A 187 10.52 49.77 87.33
CA SER A 187 11.84 50.25 87.70
C SER A 187 11.93 51.78 87.70
N GLU A 188 11.33 52.44 86.71
CA GLU A 188 11.22 53.90 86.65
C GLU A 188 10.42 54.44 87.84
N LEU A 189 9.30 53.80 88.19
CA LEU A 189 8.48 54.20 89.33
C LEU A 189 9.25 54.06 90.67
N LYS A 190 10.09 53.02 90.83
CA LYS A 190 11.00 52.92 91.98
C LYS A 190 12.03 54.05 91.99
N SER A 191 12.62 54.36 90.84
CA SER A 191 13.60 55.46 90.74
C SER A 191 12.96 56.80 91.10
N ILE A 192 11.79 57.10 90.54
CA ILE A 192 11.02 58.32 90.84
C ILE A 192 10.63 58.36 92.32
N ASN A 193 10.19 57.26 92.92
CA ASN A 193 9.87 57.23 94.35
C ASN A 193 11.10 57.52 95.25
N ILE A 194 12.29 57.03 94.87
CA ILE A 194 13.52 57.37 95.60
C ILE A 194 13.84 58.86 95.42
N GLN A 195 13.71 59.39 94.21
CA GLN A 195 13.91 60.83 93.95
C GLN A 195 12.93 61.69 94.73
N ILE A 196 11.64 61.31 94.79
CA ILE A 196 10.62 61.97 95.61
C ILE A 196 10.98 61.88 97.09
N GLY A 197 11.36 60.69 97.60
CA GLY A 197 11.74 60.52 99.00
C GLY A 197 12.98 61.33 99.40
N VAL A 198 13.97 61.46 98.52
CA VAL A 198 15.12 62.34 98.71
C VAL A 198 14.68 63.80 98.70
N ALA A 199 13.84 64.20 97.74
CA ALA A 199 13.31 65.57 97.67
C ALA A 199 12.48 65.92 98.91
N ASP A 200 11.63 65.02 99.40
CA ASP A 200 10.86 65.15 100.64
C ASP A 200 11.77 65.24 101.86
N HIS A 201 12.82 64.42 101.94
CA HIS A 201 13.81 64.51 103.02
C HIS A 201 14.57 65.84 102.98
N THR A 202 15.01 66.28 101.81
CA THR A 202 15.67 67.59 101.62
C THR A 202 14.73 68.73 101.99
N LEU A 203 13.45 68.67 101.59
CA LEU A 203 12.43 69.64 101.96
C LEU A 203 12.18 69.66 103.48
N LEU A 204 12.06 68.48 104.10
CA LEU A 204 11.86 68.35 105.54
C LEU A 204 13.09 68.87 106.30
N GLN A 205 14.29 68.55 105.86
CA GLN A 205 15.54 69.03 106.46
C GLN A 205 15.65 70.56 106.32
N ALA A 206 15.28 71.12 105.18
CA ALA A 206 15.17 72.58 104.99
C ALA A 206 14.14 73.19 105.95
N ARG A 207 12.93 72.61 106.07
CA ARG A 207 11.91 73.06 107.02
C ARG A 207 12.34 72.95 108.49
N LEU A 208 13.02 71.86 108.88
CA LEU A 208 13.54 71.68 110.24
C LEU A 208 14.69 72.65 110.52
N ARG A 209 15.57 72.90 109.55
CA ARG A 209 16.64 73.90 109.64
C ARG A 209 16.09 75.32 109.75
N ASP A 210 15.02 75.64 109.03
CA ASP A 210 14.30 76.92 109.18
C ASP A 210 13.63 77.02 110.55
N LYS A 211 13.05 75.94 111.07
CA LYS A 211 12.44 75.93 112.41
C LYS A 211 13.49 76.06 113.52
N THR A 212 14.64 75.42 113.40
CA THR A 212 15.74 75.54 114.38
C THR A 212 16.48 76.87 114.27
N SER A 213 16.64 77.45 113.08
CA SER A 213 17.16 78.81 112.93
C SER A 213 16.20 79.84 113.53
N VAL A 214 14.88 79.68 113.36
CA VAL A 214 13.88 80.52 114.04
C VAL A 214 13.92 80.33 115.57
N GLN A 215 14.08 79.10 116.08
CA GLN A 215 14.21 78.86 117.52
C GLN A 215 15.54 79.36 118.11
N ASN A 216 16.65 79.25 117.39
CA ASN A 216 17.94 79.78 117.82
C ASN A 216 17.95 81.32 117.77
N ASN A 217 17.31 81.92 116.77
CA ASN A 217 17.14 83.38 116.71
C ASN A 217 16.21 83.90 117.83
N ALA A 218 15.17 83.13 118.20
CA ALA A 218 14.30 83.43 119.34
C ALA A 218 15.02 83.30 120.70
N LYS A 219 15.97 82.37 120.85
CA LYS A 219 16.79 82.25 122.07
C LYS A 219 17.86 83.34 122.18
N ILE A 220 18.43 83.79 121.06
CA ILE A 220 19.37 84.93 121.03
C ILE A 220 18.65 86.23 121.39
N SER A 221 17.38 86.38 120.99
CA SER A 221 16.55 87.55 121.36
C SER A 221 16.02 87.54 122.81
N ALA A 222 16.26 86.49 123.60
CA ALA A 222 15.84 86.39 125.01
C ALA A 222 16.99 86.57 126.02
N VAL A 223 18.21 86.85 125.54
CA VAL A 223 19.42 87.13 126.37
C VAL A 223 19.95 88.55 126.10
N HIS A 224 19.12 89.42 125.52
CA HIS A 224 19.22 90.88 125.57
C HIS A 224 17.92 91.44 126.12
#